data_AF-A0A0Q7MKK9-F1
#
_entry.id   AF-A0A0Q7MKK9-F1
#
_cell.length_a   1.000
_cell.length_b   1.000
_cell.length_c   1.000
_cell.angle_alpha   90.00
_cell.angle_beta   90.00
_cell.angle_gamma   90.00
#
_symmetry.space_group_name_H-M   'P 1'
#
loop_
_entity.id
_entity.type
_entity.pdbx_description
1 polymer ?
#
loop_
_entity_poly.entity_id
_entity_poly.type
_entity_poly.pdbx_seq_one_letter_code
_entity_poly.pdbx_strand_id
1 'polypeptide(L)'
;MVWLEIVGWAGSLLVIVSLTQARVLRFRWLNLAGAVIATVYNTIVGIWPFAVMNGVIAVIDVYWLFRLHRERHDAQVYGVLEVPADDSVLRHLLDTHAPDIARFHPAFVAADPAPSAAFVVVRGDELVGAVVVRSAGDGVGRVDLDYVTPRYRDFTPGEFVYRDSGVFAAHGFRRLVVGGAPAPESRAYLERVGFRSTSDGWEREVPTAA
;
A
#
# COMPACT_ATOMS: atom_id res chain seq x y z
N MET A 1 44.25 3.60 26.18
CA MET A 1 44.45 2.50 25.22
C MET A 1 43.21 1.60 25.16
N VAL A 2 42.86 0.85 26.21
CA VAL A 2 41.69 -0.06 26.21
C VAL A 2 40.33 0.67 26.07
N TRP A 3 40.20 1.88 26.60
CA TRP A 3 38.96 2.67 26.50
C TRP A 3 38.67 3.15 25.07
N LEU A 4 39.67 3.36 24.23
CA LEU A 4 39.48 3.70 22.81
C LEU A 4 38.89 2.52 22.04
N GLU A 5 39.34 1.31 22.37
CA GLU A 5 38.85 0.07 21.76
C GLU A 5 37.40 -0.21 22.19
N ILE A 6 37.06 -0.05 23.47
CA ILE A 6 35.69 -0.22 23.97
C ILE A 6 34.73 0.77 23.29
N VAL A 7 35.15 2.02 23.11
CA VAL A 7 34.36 3.02 22.38
C VAL A 7 34.22 2.66 20.89
N GLY A 8 35.26 2.12 20.27
CA GLY A 8 35.22 1.63 18.88
C GLY A 8 34.29 0.43 18.68
N TRP A 9 34.29 -0.53 19.60
CA TRP A 9 33.40 -1.69 19.58
C TRP A 9 31.94 -1.30 19.87
N ALA A 10 31.71 -0.40 20.83
CA ALA A 10 30.38 0.15 21.11
C ALA A 10 29.84 0.95 19.91
N GLY A 11 30.67 1.74 19.24
CA GLY A 11 30.32 2.44 18.01
C GLY A 11 29.97 1.49 16.86
N SER A 12 30.75 0.42 16.69
CA SER A 12 30.50 -0.61 15.67
C SER A 12 29.19 -1.37 15.93
N LEU A 13 28.92 -1.72 17.19
CA LEU A 13 27.67 -2.36 17.61
C LEU A 13 26.47 -1.43 17.39
N LEU A 14 26.60 -0.15 17.71
CA LEU A 14 25.56 0.86 17.49
C LEU A 14 25.23 1.02 15.99
N VAL A 15 26.25 0.98 15.12
CA VAL A 15 26.07 1.01 13.65
C VAL A 15 25.30 -0.23 13.18
N ILE A 16 25.63 -1.42 13.69
CA ILE A 16 24.93 -2.67 13.36
C ILE A 16 23.45 -2.62 13.80
N VAL A 17 23.18 -2.08 14.99
CA VAL A 17 21.82 -1.92 15.54
C VAL A 17 21.03 -0.83 14.78
N SER A 18 21.70 0.23 14.33
CA SER A 18 21.10 1.30 13.52
C SER A 18 20.64 0.78 12.16
N LEU A 19 21.45 -0.07 11.51
CA LEU A 19 21.13 -0.68 10.22
C LEU A 19 19.94 -1.64 10.28
N THR A 20 19.61 -2.18 11.47
CA THR A 20 18.49 -3.10 11.65
C THR A 20 17.14 -2.41 11.85
N GLN A 21 17.10 -1.10 12.14
CA GLN A 21 15.85 -0.37 12.37
C GLN A 21 15.30 0.26 11.07
N ALA A 22 14.60 -0.53 10.26
CA ALA A 22 14.07 -0.12 8.96
C ALA A 22 12.71 0.63 8.98
N ARG A 23 12.14 1.00 10.14
CA ARG A 23 10.73 1.47 10.19
C ARG A 23 10.52 2.91 10.70
N VAL A 24 9.48 3.51 10.09
CA VAL A 24 8.89 4.86 10.20
C VAL A 24 9.68 5.98 9.49
N LEU A 25 9.26 6.34 8.27
CA LEU A 25 9.78 7.44 7.44
C LEU A 25 10.04 8.76 8.20
N ARG A 26 9.15 9.12 9.13
CA ARG A 26 9.29 10.33 9.96
C ARG A 26 10.52 10.26 10.87
N PHE A 27 10.81 9.09 11.42
CA PHE A 27 11.99 8.88 12.27
C PHE A 27 13.29 9.01 11.47
N ARG A 28 13.33 8.47 10.25
CA ARG A 28 14.50 8.62 9.36
C ARG A 28 14.77 10.05 8.92
N TRP A 29 13.73 10.83 8.64
CA TRP A 29 13.89 12.26 8.36
C TRP A 29 14.45 13.04 9.56
N LEU A 30 13.99 12.74 10.77
CA LEU A 30 14.53 13.35 11.99
C LEU A 30 15.98 12.92 12.25
N ASN A 31 16.30 11.65 12.02
CA ASN A 31 17.66 11.14 12.17
C ASN A 31 18.63 11.76 11.15
N LEU A 32 18.20 11.89 9.89
CA LEU A 32 18.96 12.59 8.85
C LEU A 32 19.21 14.06 9.22
N ALA A 33 18.18 14.78 9.67
CA ALA A 33 18.32 16.16 10.11
C ALA A 33 19.29 16.28 11.29
N GLY A 34 19.16 15.40 12.29
CA GLY A 34 20.06 15.34 13.44
C GLY A 34 21.51 15.06 13.04
N ALA A 35 21.73 14.08 12.16
CA ALA A 35 23.05 13.72 11.66
C ALA A 35 23.68 14.86 10.84
N VAL A 36 22.92 15.56 9.99
CA VAL A 36 23.42 16.70 9.22
C VAL A 36 23.81 17.85 10.14
N ILE A 37 22.96 18.21 11.11
CA ILE A 37 23.25 19.28 12.08
C ILE A 37 24.50 18.92 12.90
N ALA A 38 24.59 17.68 13.40
CA ALA A 38 25.73 17.19 14.15
C ALA A 38 27.00 17.18 13.31
N THR A 39 26.93 16.82 12.03
CA THR A 39 28.07 16.86 11.11
C THR A 39 28.59 18.28 10.96
N VAL A 40 27.71 19.25 10.68
CA VAL A 40 28.08 20.66 10.52
C VAL A 40 28.69 21.22 11.80
N TYR A 41 28.04 20.98 12.95
CA TYR A 41 28.54 21.44 14.25
C TYR A 41 29.92 20.86 14.57
N ASN A 42 30.09 19.54 14.47
CA ASN A 42 31.37 18.90 14.78
C ASN A 42 32.48 19.30 13.81
N THR A 43 32.14 19.61 12.55
CA THR A 43 33.10 20.16 11.58
C THR A 43 33.57 21.55 11.99
N ILE A 44 32.66 22.42 12.41
CA ILE A 44 32.99 23.78 12.90
C ILE A 44 33.87 23.72 14.15
N VAL A 45 33.59 22.80 15.07
CA VAL A 45 34.35 22.63 16.33
C VAL A 45 35.68 21.87 16.10
N GLY A 46 35.88 21.27 14.93
CA GLY A 46 37.11 20.53 14.59
C GLY A 46 37.16 19.10 15.12
N ILE A 47 36.03 18.52 15.51
CA ILE A 47 35.91 17.15 16.02
C ILE A 47 35.68 16.18 14.84
N TRP A 48 36.75 15.92 14.09
CA TRP A 48 36.71 15.13 12.86
C TRP A 48 36.10 13.72 12.98
N PRO A 49 36.36 12.90 14.02
CA PRO A 49 35.77 11.57 14.12
C PRO A 49 34.23 11.59 14.18
N PHE A 50 33.66 12.54 14.93
CA PHE A 50 32.21 12.68 15.04
C PHE A 50 31.59 13.31 13.80
N ALA A 51 32.30 14.22 13.12
CA ALA A 51 31.86 14.76 11.83
C ALA A 51 31.77 13.66 10.76
N VAL A 52 32.80 12.81 10.63
CA VAL A 52 32.81 11.69 9.68
C VAL A 52 31.71 10.67 10.01
N MET A 53 31.56 10.31 11.29
CA MET A 53 30.53 9.36 11.72
C MET A 53 29.11 9.84 11.37
N ASN A 54 28.77 11.08 11.71
CA ASN A 54 27.46 11.65 11.39
C ASN A 54 27.27 11.84 9.86
N GLY A 55 28.35 12.12 9.12
CA GLY A 55 28.33 12.17 7.66
C GLY A 55 27.97 10.81 7.04
N VAL A 56 28.55 9.71 7.54
CA VAL A 56 28.21 8.34 7.10
C VAL A 56 26.75 8.01 7.42
N ILE A 57 26.26 8.35 8.60
CA ILE A 57 24.85 8.16 8.98
C ILE A 57 23.93 8.92 8.01
N ALA A 58 24.25 10.18 7.69
CA ALA A 58 23.48 10.98 6.75
C ALA A 58 23.44 10.34 5.34
N VAL A 59 24.55 9.81 4.84
CA VAL A 59 24.60 9.12 3.53
C VAL A 59 23.74 7.85 3.53
N ILE A 60 23.83 7.03 4.59
CA ILE A 60 23.02 5.81 4.74
C ILE A 60 21.53 6.15 4.80
N ASP A 61 21.16 7.17 5.57
CA ASP A 61 19.77 7.62 5.66
C ASP A 61 19.25 8.14 4.33
N VAL A 62 20.03 8.93 3.58
CA VAL A 62 19.65 9.37 2.22
C VAL A 62 19.44 8.20 1.28
N TYR A 63 20.33 7.20 1.27
CA TYR A 63 20.19 6.00 0.45
C TYR A 63 18.88 5.25 0.75
N TRP A 64 18.60 5.00 2.04
CA TRP A 64 17.36 4.32 2.45
C TRP A 64 16.11 5.14 2.15
N LEU A 65 16.17 6.46 2.31
CA LEU A 65 15.06 7.35 2.02
C LEU A 65 14.75 7.38 0.53
N PHE A 66 15.78 7.38 -0.32
CA PHE A 66 15.64 7.29 -1.77
C PHE A 66 15.09 5.94 -2.21
N ARG A 67 15.61 4.83 -1.66
CA ARG A 67 15.11 3.48 -1.92
C ARG A 67 13.64 3.33 -1.56
N LEU A 68 13.26 3.78 -0.35
CA LEU A 68 11.89 3.68 0.14
C LEU A 68 10.93 4.61 -0.62
N HIS A 69 11.40 5.78 -1.05
CA HIS A 69 10.61 6.70 -1.88
C HIS A 69 10.37 6.13 -3.29
N ARG A 70 11.37 5.41 -3.84
CA ARG A 70 11.26 4.71 -5.11
C ARG A 70 10.31 3.51 -5.02
N GLU A 71 10.42 2.69 -3.97
CA GLU A 71 9.48 1.57 -3.70
C GLU A 71 8.05 2.04 -3.38
N ARG A 72 7.84 3.32 -3.03
CA ARG A 72 6.49 3.89 -2.85
C ARG A 72 5.80 4.23 -4.17
N HIS A 73 6.57 4.49 -5.23
CA HIS A 73 6.06 4.92 -6.54
C HIS A 73 6.17 3.83 -7.62
N ASP A 74 6.74 2.66 -7.31
CA ASP A 74 6.67 1.53 -8.22
C ASP A 74 5.24 0.98 -8.23
N ALA A 75 4.49 1.34 -9.28
CA ALA A 75 3.24 0.71 -9.66
C ALA A 75 3.38 -0.81 -9.88
N GLN A 76 4.61 -1.36 -9.86
CA GLN A 76 4.90 -2.80 -9.87
C GLN A 76 4.88 -3.47 -8.49
N VAL A 77 4.59 -2.74 -7.41
CA VAL A 77 4.60 -3.30 -6.04
C VAL A 77 3.26 -3.91 -5.66
N TYR A 78 2.17 -3.49 -6.32
CA TYR A 78 0.86 -4.09 -6.14
C TYR A 78 0.65 -5.20 -7.16
N GLY A 79 0.18 -6.35 -6.69
CA GLY A 79 -0.31 -7.44 -7.51
C GLY A 79 -1.81 -7.59 -7.30
N VAL A 80 -2.54 -7.97 -8.35
CA VAL A 80 -3.94 -8.37 -8.22
C VAL A 80 -4.04 -9.81 -8.70
N LEU A 81 -4.44 -10.69 -7.80
CA LEU A 81 -4.57 -12.11 -8.05
C LEU A 81 -6.05 -12.45 -8.10
N GLU A 82 -6.50 -12.97 -9.23
CA GLU A 82 -7.83 -13.58 -9.31
C GLU A 82 -7.82 -14.88 -8.51
N VAL A 83 -8.81 -15.04 -7.64
CA VAL A 83 -8.97 -16.21 -6.78
C VAL A 83 -10.40 -16.75 -6.91
N PRO A 84 -10.60 -18.06 -6.71
CA PRO A 84 -11.92 -18.63 -6.59
C PRO A 84 -12.76 -17.95 -5.49
N ALA A 85 -14.07 -17.91 -5.68
CA ALA A 85 -15.00 -17.35 -4.69
C ALA A 85 -14.92 -18.03 -3.31
N ASP A 86 -14.53 -19.32 -3.27
CA ASP A 86 -14.40 -20.15 -2.09
C ASP A 86 -12.95 -20.27 -1.57
N ASP A 87 -12.05 -19.42 -2.08
CA ASP A 87 -10.63 -19.42 -1.74
C ASP A 87 -10.36 -19.20 -0.23
N SER A 88 -9.41 -19.95 0.32
CA SER A 88 -9.07 -19.88 1.75
C SER A 88 -8.35 -18.59 2.14
N VAL A 89 -7.55 -18.01 1.25
CA VAL A 89 -6.83 -16.75 1.48
C VAL A 89 -7.83 -15.59 1.49
N LEU A 90 -8.75 -15.57 0.53
CA LEU A 90 -9.85 -14.60 0.52
C LEU A 90 -10.68 -14.68 1.80
N ARG A 91 -11.12 -15.89 2.17
CA ARG A 91 -11.91 -16.11 3.39
C ARG A 91 -11.17 -15.62 4.63
N HIS A 92 -9.89 -15.96 4.77
CA HIS A 92 -9.07 -15.50 5.88
C HIS A 92 -8.98 -13.97 5.96
N LEU A 93 -8.80 -13.28 4.83
CA LEU A 93 -8.76 -11.81 4.77
C LEU A 93 -10.10 -11.20 5.19
N LEU A 94 -11.21 -11.70 4.65
CA LEU A 94 -12.55 -11.21 4.96
C LEU A 94 -12.90 -11.43 6.43
N ASP A 95 -12.59 -12.61 6.99
CA ASP A 95 -12.85 -12.94 8.39
C ASP A 95 -12.01 -12.07 9.33
N THR A 96 -10.72 -11.90 9.02
CA THR A 96 -9.78 -11.10 9.82
C THR A 96 -10.21 -9.63 9.88
N HIS A 97 -10.76 -9.11 8.80
CA HIS A 97 -11.16 -7.70 8.67
C HIS A 97 -12.68 -7.47 8.73
N ALA A 98 -13.46 -8.48 9.10
CA ALA A 98 -14.92 -8.41 9.13
C ALA A 98 -15.48 -7.19 9.89
N PRO A 99 -14.94 -6.79 11.08
CA PRO A 99 -15.45 -5.62 11.79
C PRO A 99 -15.28 -4.30 11.02
N ASP A 100 -14.15 -4.16 10.31
CA ASP A 100 -13.84 -2.96 9.53
C ASP A 100 -14.65 -2.95 8.22
N ILE A 101 -14.75 -4.12 7.56
CA ILE A 101 -15.60 -4.31 6.38
C ILE A 101 -17.05 -3.98 6.70
N ALA A 102 -17.61 -4.48 7.81
CA ALA A 102 -18.99 -4.20 8.20
C ALA A 102 -19.25 -2.70 8.46
N ARG A 103 -18.22 -1.95 8.91
CA ARG A 103 -18.32 -0.51 9.13
C ARG A 103 -18.37 0.30 7.83
N PHE A 104 -17.56 -0.08 6.84
CA PHE A 104 -17.41 0.69 5.59
C PHE A 104 -18.21 0.14 4.41
N HIS A 105 -18.56 -1.14 4.45
CA HIS A 105 -19.34 -1.87 3.46
C HIS A 105 -20.47 -2.66 4.14
N PRO A 106 -21.41 -1.99 4.83
CA PRO A 106 -22.48 -2.68 5.58
C PRO A 106 -23.44 -3.50 4.70
N ALA A 107 -23.50 -3.19 3.40
CA ALA A 107 -24.31 -3.93 2.43
C ALA A 107 -23.59 -5.17 1.86
N PHE A 108 -22.30 -5.36 2.18
CA PHE A 108 -21.55 -6.51 1.72
C PHE A 108 -21.88 -7.75 2.55
N VAL A 109 -22.32 -8.81 1.88
CA VAL A 109 -22.56 -10.13 2.47
C VAL A 109 -21.71 -11.13 1.72
N ALA A 110 -20.80 -11.80 2.42
CA ALA A 110 -19.84 -12.74 1.83
C ALA A 110 -20.50 -14.06 1.34
N ALA A 111 -21.81 -14.23 1.52
CA ALA A 111 -22.53 -15.46 1.21
C ALA A 111 -23.64 -15.25 0.16
N ASP A 112 -23.67 -16.19 -0.79
CA ASP A 112 -24.67 -16.62 -1.79
C ASP A 112 -25.56 -15.56 -2.51
N PRO A 113 -25.58 -15.52 -3.86
CA PRO A 113 -24.78 -16.31 -4.80
C PRO A 113 -23.28 -16.02 -4.67
N ALA A 114 -22.46 -17.05 -4.90
CA ALA A 114 -21.02 -16.94 -4.96
C ALA A 114 -20.62 -15.78 -5.91
N PRO A 115 -19.64 -14.94 -5.52
CA PRO A 115 -19.16 -13.89 -6.41
C PRO A 115 -18.66 -14.49 -7.72
N SER A 116 -18.93 -13.78 -8.82
CA SER A 116 -18.51 -14.24 -10.14
C SER A 116 -17.01 -14.08 -10.35
N ALA A 117 -16.40 -13.12 -9.65
CA ALA A 117 -14.96 -12.94 -9.58
C ALA A 117 -14.56 -12.38 -8.21
N ALA A 118 -13.46 -12.88 -7.67
CA ALA A 118 -12.83 -12.30 -6.49
C ALA A 118 -11.35 -12.06 -6.78
N PHE A 119 -10.87 -10.92 -6.32
CA PHE A 119 -9.50 -10.47 -6.55
C PHE A 119 -8.86 -10.13 -5.22
N VAL A 120 -7.71 -10.73 -4.92
CA VAL A 120 -6.90 -10.40 -3.75
C VAL A 120 -5.83 -9.42 -4.19
N VAL A 121 -5.74 -8.31 -3.48
CA VAL A 121 -4.72 -7.27 -3.71
C VAL A 121 -3.57 -7.55 -2.77
N VAL A 122 -2.37 -7.69 -3.34
CA VAL A 122 -1.13 -7.98 -2.61
C VAL A 122 -0.12 -6.87 -2.82
N ARG A 123 0.77 -6.70 -1.84
CA ARG A 123 1.92 -5.80 -1.91
C ARG A 123 3.19 -6.57 -1.55
N GLY A 124 3.97 -6.98 -2.55
CA GLY A 124 4.96 -8.04 -2.34
C GLY A 124 4.27 -9.30 -1.82
N ASP A 125 4.65 -9.77 -0.62
CA ASP A 125 4.07 -10.95 0.02
C ASP A 125 2.94 -10.62 1.04
N GLU A 126 2.59 -9.34 1.23
CA GLU A 126 1.56 -8.92 2.19
C GLU A 126 0.19 -8.82 1.52
N LEU A 127 -0.84 -9.41 2.12
CA LEU A 127 -2.24 -9.22 1.71
C LEU A 127 -2.71 -7.83 2.14
N VAL A 128 -3.12 -6.99 1.19
CA VAL A 128 -3.46 -5.60 1.48
C VAL A 128 -4.92 -5.24 1.21
N GLY A 129 -5.66 -6.08 0.49
CA GLY A 129 -7.07 -5.83 0.20
C GLY A 129 -7.74 -6.94 -0.61
N ALA A 130 -9.03 -6.76 -0.87
CA ALA A 130 -9.82 -7.63 -1.72
C ALA A 130 -10.87 -6.82 -2.49
N VAL A 131 -11.09 -7.19 -3.75
CA VAL A 131 -12.19 -6.69 -4.58
C VAL A 131 -13.06 -7.86 -4.98
N VAL A 132 -14.36 -7.75 -4.71
CA VAL A 132 -15.35 -8.80 -5.00
C VAL A 132 -16.34 -8.26 -6.00
N VAL A 133 -16.49 -8.97 -7.12
CA VAL A 133 -17.33 -8.56 -8.24
C VAL A 133 -18.33 -9.67 -8.56
N ARG A 134 -19.59 -9.29 -8.73
CA ARG A 134 -20.69 -10.17 -9.14
C ARG A 134 -21.09 -9.85 -10.57
N SER A 135 -21.23 -10.86 -11.42
CA SER A 135 -21.72 -10.67 -12.78
C SER A 135 -23.19 -10.28 -12.75
N ALA A 136 -23.51 -9.21 -13.47
CA ALA A 136 -24.88 -8.78 -13.78
C ALA A 136 -25.33 -9.25 -15.17
N GLY A 137 -24.53 -10.07 -15.87
CA GLY A 137 -24.75 -10.49 -17.25
C GLY A 137 -24.11 -9.54 -18.27
N ASP A 138 -24.02 -9.99 -19.53
CA ASP A 138 -23.55 -9.21 -20.69
C ASP A 138 -22.16 -8.53 -20.54
N GLY A 139 -21.28 -9.13 -19.73
CA GLY A 139 -19.96 -8.57 -19.41
C GLY A 139 -20.00 -7.38 -18.44
N VAL A 140 -21.13 -7.18 -17.73
CA VAL A 140 -21.25 -6.18 -16.67
C VAL A 140 -20.93 -6.83 -15.32
N GLY A 141 -19.96 -6.26 -14.60
CA GLY A 141 -19.60 -6.67 -13.25
C GLY A 141 -20.06 -5.63 -12.22
N ARG A 142 -20.84 -6.04 -11.24
CA ARG A 142 -21.18 -5.23 -10.07
C ARG A 142 -20.11 -5.41 -8.99
N VAL A 143 -19.47 -4.33 -8.58
CA VAL A 143 -18.51 -4.34 -7.46
C VAL A 143 -19.30 -4.37 -6.15
N ASP A 144 -19.23 -5.50 -5.45
CA ASP A 144 -19.88 -5.71 -4.15
C ASP A 144 -18.94 -5.33 -2.98
N LEU A 145 -17.63 -5.48 -3.18
CA LEU A 145 -16.61 -5.08 -2.21
C LEU A 145 -15.40 -4.47 -2.93
N ASP A 146 -14.90 -3.35 -2.39
CA ASP A 146 -13.59 -2.79 -2.70
C ASP A 146 -12.95 -2.42 -1.36
N TYR A 147 -12.23 -3.39 -0.78
CA TYR A 147 -11.70 -3.28 0.56
C TYR A 147 -10.18 -3.23 0.55
N VAL A 148 -9.64 -2.29 1.32
CA VAL A 148 -8.21 -2.14 1.57
C VAL A 148 -8.00 -2.02 3.07
N THR A 149 -7.02 -2.77 3.57
CA THR A 149 -6.70 -2.75 5.00
C THR A 149 -6.32 -1.33 5.47
N PRO A 150 -6.57 -0.97 6.74
CA PRO A 150 -6.40 0.40 7.22
C PRO A 150 -5.00 0.99 6.98
N ARG A 151 -3.97 0.13 7.03
CA ARG A 151 -2.57 0.53 6.81
C ARG A 151 -2.28 1.01 5.38
N TYR A 152 -3.05 0.54 4.40
CA TYR A 152 -2.80 0.77 2.98
C TYR A 152 -3.88 1.61 2.28
N ARG A 153 -4.92 2.02 3.00
CA ARG A 153 -6.06 2.79 2.46
C ARG A 153 -5.63 4.09 1.77
N ASP A 154 -4.64 4.78 2.33
CA ASP A 154 -4.11 6.04 1.78
C ASP A 154 -3.10 5.84 0.63
N PHE A 155 -2.71 4.60 0.33
CA PHE A 155 -1.70 4.27 -0.68
C PHE A 155 -2.29 3.92 -2.05
N THR A 156 -3.56 4.28 -2.27
CA THR A 156 -4.26 4.20 -3.56
C THR A 156 -4.21 2.84 -4.30
N PRO A 157 -4.22 1.66 -3.63
CA PRO A 157 -4.16 0.39 -4.34
C PRO A 157 -5.38 0.15 -5.25
N GLY A 158 -6.53 0.73 -4.93
CA GLY A 158 -7.71 0.66 -5.80
C GLY A 158 -7.50 1.32 -7.16
N GLU A 159 -6.65 2.36 -7.26
CA GLU A 159 -6.32 2.97 -8.55
C GLU A 159 -5.60 1.97 -9.47
N PHE A 160 -4.63 1.22 -8.91
CA PHE A 160 -3.94 0.15 -9.62
C PHE A 160 -4.90 -0.96 -10.04
N VAL A 161 -5.81 -1.38 -9.15
CA VAL A 161 -6.81 -2.41 -9.45
C VAL A 161 -7.68 -1.99 -10.64
N TYR A 162 -8.22 -0.77 -10.66
CA TYR A 162 -9.14 -0.34 -11.72
C TYR A 162 -8.49 0.15 -13.00
N ARG A 163 -7.27 0.70 -12.95
CA ARG A 163 -6.61 1.32 -14.12
C ARG A 163 -5.58 0.41 -14.78
N ASP A 164 -4.72 -0.23 -13.99
CA ASP A 164 -3.47 -0.79 -14.51
C ASP A 164 -3.44 -2.33 -14.48
N SER A 165 -4.25 -2.96 -13.62
CA SER A 165 -4.17 -4.41 -13.40
C SER A 165 -4.64 -5.27 -14.58
N GLY A 166 -5.54 -4.76 -15.43
CA GLY A 166 -6.14 -5.50 -16.55
C GLY A 166 -7.01 -6.70 -16.16
N VAL A 167 -7.12 -7.03 -14.86
CA VAL A 167 -7.75 -8.28 -14.40
C VAL A 167 -9.23 -8.37 -14.76
N PHE A 168 -9.94 -7.23 -14.75
CA PHE A 168 -11.35 -7.20 -15.10
C PHE A 168 -11.57 -7.51 -16.59
N ALA A 169 -10.70 -6.99 -17.46
CA ALA A 169 -10.76 -7.26 -18.89
C ALA A 169 -10.40 -8.72 -19.20
N ALA A 170 -9.37 -9.25 -18.53
CA ALA A 170 -8.94 -10.63 -18.65
C ALA A 170 -10.02 -11.63 -18.20
N HIS A 171 -10.77 -11.31 -17.15
CA HIS A 171 -11.94 -12.09 -16.71
C HIS A 171 -13.13 -11.97 -17.67
N GLY A 172 -13.17 -10.95 -18.54
CA GLY A 172 -14.21 -10.74 -19.55
C GLY A 172 -15.24 -9.66 -19.21
N PHE A 173 -15.03 -8.87 -18.17
CA PHE A 173 -15.87 -7.69 -17.90
C PHE A 173 -15.54 -6.55 -18.88
N ARG A 174 -16.60 -5.92 -19.39
CA ARG A 174 -16.55 -4.73 -20.25
C ARG A 174 -16.99 -3.47 -19.51
N ARG A 175 -17.78 -3.63 -18.46
CA ARG A 175 -18.28 -2.52 -17.64
C ARG A 175 -18.33 -2.95 -16.18
N LEU A 176 -17.94 -2.05 -15.29
CA LEU A 176 -18.11 -2.20 -13.85
C LEU A 176 -19.15 -1.22 -13.35
N VAL A 177 -19.98 -1.66 -12.41
CA VAL A 177 -20.99 -0.82 -11.75
C VAL A 177 -20.88 -0.95 -10.24
N VAL A 178 -21.12 0.14 -9.52
CA VAL A 178 -21.26 0.15 -8.07
C VAL A 178 -22.73 0.44 -7.77
N GLY A 179 -23.40 -0.51 -7.12
CA GLY A 179 -24.81 -0.42 -6.80
C GLY A 179 -25.10 0.46 -5.57
N GLY A 180 -26.22 1.19 -5.62
CA GLY A 180 -26.69 2.03 -4.51
C GLY A 180 -26.08 3.44 -4.51
N ALA A 181 -26.39 4.21 -3.47
CA ALA A 181 -25.84 5.54 -3.25
C ALA A 181 -24.57 5.43 -2.38
N PRO A 182 -23.36 5.54 -2.94
CA PRO A 182 -22.15 5.53 -2.13
C PRO A 182 -22.15 6.71 -1.16
N ALA A 183 -21.54 6.49 0.00
CA ALA A 183 -21.32 7.53 1.00
C ALA A 183 -20.64 8.75 0.33
N PRO A 184 -20.96 9.98 0.76
CA PRO A 184 -20.39 11.19 0.14
C PRO A 184 -18.86 11.17 0.04
N GLU A 185 -18.20 10.61 1.06
CA GLU A 185 -16.74 10.46 1.14
C GLU A 185 -16.16 9.53 0.07
N SER A 186 -16.93 8.51 -0.35
CA SER A 186 -16.51 7.54 -1.35
C SER A 186 -16.67 8.05 -2.79
N ARG A 187 -17.45 9.13 -3.02
CA ARG A 187 -17.69 9.67 -4.37
C ARG A 187 -16.43 10.25 -5.01
N ALA A 188 -15.68 11.06 -4.26
CA ALA A 188 -14.41 11.61 -4.74
C ALA A 188 -13.39 10.50 -5.06
N TYR A 189 -13.41 9.41 -4.30
CA TYR A 189 -12.61 8.23 -4.59
C TYR A 189 -13.05 7.56 -5.89
N LEU A 190 -14.35 7.31 -6.09
CA LEU A 190 -14.90 6.69 -7.30
C LEU A 190 -14.57 7.49 -8.57
N GLU A 191 -14.73 8.82 -8.52
CA GLU A 191 -14.33 9.70 -9.64
C GLU A 191 -12.84 9.58 -9.93
N ARG A 192 -12.00 9.59 -8.89
CA ARG A 192 -10.56 9.46 -9.04
C ARG A 192 -10.17 8.12 -9.66
N VAL A 193 -10.78 7.01 -9.26
CA VAL A 193 -10.50 5.70 -9.89
C VAL A 193 -11.21 5.54 -11.23
N GLY A 194 -11.99 6.54 -11.66
CA GLY A 194 -12.52 6.70 -13.01
C GLY A 194 -13.89 6.06 -13.21
N PHE A 195 -14.70 5.97 -12.16
CA PHE A 195 -16.14 5.78 -12.27
C PHE A 195 -16.83 7.12 -12.55
N ARG A 196 -17.98 7.06 -13.23
CA ARG A 196 -18.84 8.19 -13.54
C ARG A 196 -20.21 7.96 -12.89
N SER A 197 -20.78 9.03 -12.34
CA SER A 197 -22.13 9.00 -11.77
C SER A 197 -23.18 8.87 -12.87
N THR A 198 -24.18 8.01 -12.68
CA THR A 198 -25.36 7.86 -13.54
C THR A 198 -26.66 7.98 -12.75
N SER A 199 -27.81 7.82 -13.41
CA SER A 199 -29.13 7.80 -12.77
C SER A 199 -29.28 6.70 -11.71
N ASP A 200 -28.61 5.57 -11.92
CA ASP A 200 -28.84 4.33 -11.17
C ASP A 200 -27.64 3.93 -10.29
N GLY A 201 -26.58 4.76 -10.24
CA GLY A 201 -25.41 4.52 -9.43
C GLY A 201 -24.13 5.08 -10.04
N TRP A 202 -23.08 4.27 -10.05
CA TRP A 202 -21.78 4.64 -10.60
C TRP A 202 -21.28 3.56 -11.54
N GLU A 203 -20.63 3.95 -12.62
CA GLU A 203 -20.15 3.03 -13.63
C GLU A 203 -18.78 3.38 -14.20
N ARG A 204 -18.07 2.37 -14.66
CA ARG A 204 -16.76 2.49 -15.30
C ARG A 204 -16.69 1.53 -16.48
N GLU A 205 -16.26 2.02 -17.64
CA GLU A 205 -15.89 1.15 -18.75
C GLU A 205 -14.56 0.46 -18.44
N VAL A 206 -14.48 -0.83 -18.73
CA VAL A 206 -13.25 -1.61 -18.59
C VAL A 206 -12.50 -1.50 -19.92
N PRO A 207 -11.27 -0.95 -19.95
CA PRO A 207 -10.47 -0.89 -21.15
C PRO A 207 -10.24 -2.30 -21.69
N THR A 208 -10.32 -2.47 -23.01
CA THR A 208 -10.05 -3.76 -23.65
C THR A 208 -8.61 -4.18 -23.34
N ALA A 209 -8.40 -5.43 -22.93
CA ALA A 209 -7.05 -5.97 -22.75
C ALA A 209 -6.29 -5.86 -24.08
N ALA A 210 -5.10 -5.26 -24.05
CA ALA A 210 -4.20 -5.14 -25.20
C ALA A 210 -3.49 -6.47 -25.49
#